data_AF-A0A9X5I5L4-F1
#
_entry.id   AF-A0A9X5I5L4-F1
#
_cell.length_a   1.000
_cell.length_b   1.000
_cell.length_c   1.000
_cell.angle_alpha   90.00
_cell.angle_beta   90.00
_cell.angle_gamma   90.00
#
_symmetry.space_group_name_H-M   'P 1'
#
loop_
_entity.id
_entity.type
_entity.pdbx_description
1 polymer ?
#
loop_
_entity_poly.entity_id
_entity_poly.type
_entity_poly.pdbx_seq_one_letter_code
_entity_poly.pdbx_strand_id
1 'polypeptide(L)'
;MILCIGNILNLTELETTIAKLEMAEFVDGKATAGWHARQVKHNTQLPQSSPALASVRNIIDAALQRHALFQMAVRPYIVRPVTISRYEIGMSYGTHVDNALMYDPLMRSDVSMTLFLSNPTTYEGGELIIESTQGEVAFKLPAGSAIVYPSSTLHRVETVTQGVRLAAVTWIQSLVRDPQQREILFDLDTARQTLFEASGKTPVFDLISKSHANLLRQWTEF
;
A
#
# COMPACT_ATOMS: atom_id res chain seq x y z
N MET A 1 7.06 -11.03 -1.50
CA MET A 1 7.59 -9.68 -1.21
C MET A 1 6.68 -8.82 -0.33
N ILE A 2 7.22 -8.34 0.80
CA ILE A 2 6.74 -7.19 1.59
C ILE A 2 7.78 -6.09 1.43
N LEU A 3 7.38 -4.87 1.10
CA LEU A 3 8.32 -3.79 0.80
C LEU A 3 7.88 -2.46 1.41
N CYS A 4 8.81 -1.79 2.09
CA CYS A 4 8.64 -0.41 2.53
C CYS A 4 9.18 0.53 1.44
N ILE A 5 8.37 1.51 1.05
CA ILE A 5 8.66 2.47 -0.01
C ILE A 5 8.60 3.87 0.59
N GLY A 6 9.76 4.51 0.71
CA GLY A 6 9.86 5.88 1.21
C GLY A 6 9.36 6.90 0.21
N ASN A 7 8.85 8.04 0.69
CA ASN A 7 8.59 9.23 -0.11
C ASN A 7 7.64 9.01 -1.31
N ILE A 8 6.59 8.21 -1.14
CA ILE A 8 5.50 8.13 -2.15
C ILE A 8 4.93 9.54 -2.35
N LEU A 9 4.54 10.18 -1.24
CA LEU A 9 4.21 11.61 -1.22
C LEU A 9 5.46 12.41 -0.91
N ASN A 10 5.71 13.45 -1.70
CA ASN A 10 6.67 14.48 -1.32
C ASN A 10 6.09 15.37 -0.20
N LEU A 11 6.94 16.23 0.37
CA LEU A 11 6.55 17.08 1.50
C LEU A 11 5.31 17.95 1.19
N THR A 12 5.29 18.61 0.03
CA THR A 12 4.19 19.51 -0.37
C THR A 12 2.88 18.77 -0.59
N GLU A 13 2.92 17.60 -1.23
CA GLU A 13 1.75 16.73 -1.41
C GLU A 13 1.23 16.20 -0.08
N LEU A 14 2.14 15.84 0.84
CA LEU A 14 1.80 15.38 2.18
C LEU A 14 1.12 16.51 2.98
N GLU A 15 1.72 17.69 3.06
CA GLU A 15 1.16 18.85 3.75
C GLU A 15 -0.22 19.23 3.19
N THR A 16 -0.36 19.26 1.86
CA THR A 16 -1.64 19.53 1.20
C THR A 16 -2.69 18.47 1.52
N THR A 17 -2.27 17.20 1.60
CA THR A 17 -3.14 16.09 1.97
C THR A 17 -3.62 16.24 3.41
N ILE A 18 -2.71 16.50 4.36
CA ILE A 18 -3.05 16.66 5.77
C ILE A 18 -3.99 17.84 6.00
N ALA A 19 -3.70 19.01 5.42
CA ALA A 19 -4.55 20.20 5.57
C ALA A 19 -6.00 19.95 5.11
N LYS A 20 -6.21 19.12 4.07
CA LYS A 20 -7.55 18.73 3.60
C LYS A 20 -8.25 17.76 4.56
N LEU A 21 -7.49 16.88 5.21
CA LEU A 21 -8.03 15.89 6.14
C LEU A 21 -8.37 16.49 7.50
N GLU A 22 -7.64 17.52 7.96
CA GLU A 22 -7.89 18.21 9.23
C GLU A 22 -9.28 18.86 9.28
N MET A 23 -9.77 19.37 8.14
CA MET A 23 -11.09 20.00 8.03
C MET A 23 -12.22 19.00 7.79
N ALA A 24 -11.92 17.71 7.62
CA ALA A 24 -12.90 16.73 7.19
C ALA A 24 -13.54 15.97 8.36
N GLU A 25 -14.82 15.68 8.22
CA GLU A 25 -15.54 14.80 9.13
C GLU A 25 -15.28 13.33 8.78
N PHE A 26 -15.03 12.51 9.79
CA PHE A 26 -14.83 11.07 9.65
C PHE A 26 -16.00 10.34 10.31
N VAL A 27 -16.41 9.23 9.72
CA VAL A 27 -17.55 8.40 10.16
C VAL A 27 -17.07 7.00 10.57
N ASP A 28 -17.91 6.21 11.24
CA ASP A 28 -17.57 4.83 11.63
C ASP A 28 -17.13 3.99 10.42
N GLY A 29 -15.91 3.44 10.49
CA GLY A 29 -15.30 2.67 9.42
C GLY A 29 -15.75 1.21 9.32
N LYS A 30 -16.61 0.71 10.21
CA LYS A 30 -17.12 -0.68 10.17
C LYS A 30 -17.83 -1.04 8.87
N ALA A 31 -18.40 -0.05 8.17
CA ALA A 31 -19.13 -0.27 6.93
C ALA A 31 -18.26 -0.76 5.77
N THR A 32 -16.94 -0.58 5.83
CA THR A 32 -16.00 -0.97 4.75
C THR A 32 -15.24 -2.25 5.04
N ALA A 33 -15.48 -2.90 6.18
CA ALA A 33 -14.87 -4.18 6.51
C ALA A 33 -15.65 -5.34 5.89
N GLY A 34 -14.94 -6.42 5.53
CA GLY A 34 -15.56 -7.72 5.25
C GLY A 34 -16.35 -8.23 6.46
N TRP A 35 -17.29 -9.14 6.21
CA TRP A 35 -18.24 -9.61 7.24
C TRP A 35 -17.57 -10.15 8.51
N HIS A 36 -16.44 -10.86 8.38
CA HIS A 36 -15.66 -11.39 9.50
C HIS A 36 -14.80 -10.32 10.19
N ALA A 37 -14.19 -9.43 9.43
CA ALA A 37 -13.29 -8.40 9.95
C ALA A 37 -14.05 -7.24 10.63
N ARG A 38 -15.34 -7.05 10.31
CA ARG A 38 -16.18 -5.98 10.88
C ARG A 38 -16.30 -6.03 12.40
N GLN A 39 -16.23 -7.22 13.00
CA GLN A 39 -16.35 -7.40 14.46
C GLN A 39 -15.11 -6.90 15.21
N VAL A 40 -13.96 -6.90 14.55
CA VAL A 40 -12.66 -6.52 15.14
C VAL A 40 -12.18 -5.14 14.67
N LYS A 41 -13.01 -4.41 13.92
CA LYS A 41 -12.68 -3.07 13.41
C LYS A 41 -13.26 -1.98 14.31
N HIS A 42 -12.39 -1.16 14.87
CA HIS A 42 -12.75 0.04 15.61
C HIS A 42 -11.92 1.21 15.12
N ASN A 43 -12.39 1.89 14.08
CA ASN A 43 -11.76 3.08 13.53
C ASN A 43 -12.80 4.02 12.90
N THR A 44 -12.36 5.18 12.44
CA THR A 44 -13.18 6.04 11.59
C THR A 44 -12.56 6.19 10.20
N GLN A 45 -13.37 6.56 9.21
CA GLN A 45 -12.94 6.72 7.83
C GLN A 45 -13.56 7.95 7.19
N LEU A 46 -12.85 8.52 6.22
CA LEU A 46 -13.37 9.63 5.42
C LEU A 46 -14.52 9.11 4.55
N PRO A 47 -15.75 9.65 4.67
CA PRO A 47 -16.90 9.16 3.92
C PRO A 47 -16.74 9.44 2.42
N GLN A 48 -17.35 8.60 1.57
CA GLN A 48 -17.29 8.76 0.11
C GLN A 48 -17.88 10.10 -0.39
N SER A 49 -18.79 10.68 0.38
CA SER A 49 -19.40 11.99 0.12
C SER A 49 -18.51 13.18 0.52
N SER A 50 -17.37 12.95 1.18
CA SER A 50 -16.51 14.04 1.64
C SER A 50 -15.95 14.85 0.47
N PRO A 51 -16.08 16.19 0.47
CA PRO A 51 -15.51 17.03 -0.59
C PRO A 51 -13.98 16.97 -0.64
N ALA A 52 -13.32 16.64 0.47
CA ALA A 52 -11.87 16.48 0.53
C ALA A 52 -11.37 15.22 -0.20
N LEU A 53 -12.18 14.17 -0.28
CA LEU A 53 -11.75 12.84 -0.69
C LEU A 53 -11.27 12.80 -2.14
N ALA A 54 -11.99 13.46 -3.06
CA ALA A 54 -11.59 13.48 -4.49
C ALA A 54 -10.21 14.12 -4.68
N SER A 55 -9.96 15.24 -3.99
CA SER A 55 -8.68 15.94 -4.06
C SER A 55 -7.54 15.11 -3.46
N VAL A 56 -7.76 14.45 -2.32
CA VAL A 56 -6.76 13.60 -1.68
C VAL A 56 -6.44 12.37 -2.53
N ARG A 57 -7.46 11.73 -3.12
CA ARG A 57 -7.28 10.60 -4.04
C ARG A 57 -6.44 10.98 -5.25
N ASN A 58 -6.75 12.10 -5.90
CA ASN A 58 -6.00 12.55 -7.07
C ASN A 58 -4.50 12.77 -6.76
N ILE A 59 -4.18 13.33 -5.58
CA ILE A 59 -2.79 13.50 -5.14
C ILE A 59 -2.10 12.14 -4.99
N ILE A 60 -2.73 11.21 -4.27
CA ILE A 60 -2.15 9.90 -4.00
C ILE A 60 -2.05 9.07 -5.29
N ASP A 61 -3.06 9.08 -6.15
CA ASP A 61 -3.07 8.33 -7.41
C ASP A 61 -1.98 8.84 -8.36
N ALA A 62 -1.86 10.16 -8.53
CA ALA A 62 -0.77 10.76 -9.30
C ALA A 62 0.60 10.39 -8.72
N ALA A 63 0.70 10.35 -7.38
CA ALA A 63 1.92 9.98 -6.70
C ALA A 63 2.31 8.52 -6.95
N LEU A 64 1.38 7.58 -6.84
CA LEU A 64 1.61 6.17 -7.12
C LEU A 64 1.98 5.94 -8.59
N GLN A 65 1.30 6.61 -9.52
CA GLN A 65 1.58 6.49 -10.96
C GLN A 65 3.01 6.89 -11.32
N ARG A 66 3.51 8.01 -10.76
CA ARG A 66 4.87 8.50 -11.06
C ARG A 66 5.98 7.77 -10.29
N HIS A 67 5.67 7.02 -9.23
CA HIS A 67 6.69 6.47 -8.33
C HIS A 67 7.34 5.18 -8.88
N ALA A 68 8.56 5.29 -9.43
CA ALA A 68 9.24 4.21 -10.14
C ALA A 68 9.36 2.90 -9.34
N LEU A 69 9.77 2.97 -8.07
CA LEU A 69 9.93 1.77 -7.23
C LEU A 69 8.58 1.07 -6.98
N PHE A 70 7.49 1.83 -6.88
CA PHE A 70 6.15 1.27 -6.69
C PHE A 70 5.69 0.56 -7.97
N GLN A 71 5.85 1.20 -9.12
CA GLN A 71 5.54 0.60 -10.41
C GLN A 71 6.33 -0.69 -10.66
N MET A 72 7.62 -0.70 -10.29
CA MET A 72 8.52 -1.84 -10.45
C MET A 72 8.16 -3.02 -9.53
N ALA A 73 7.89 -2.74 -8.25
CA ALA A 73 7.62 -3.75 -7.23
C ALA A 73 6.19 -4.33 -7.31
N VAL A 74 5.20 -3.45 -7.55
CA VAL A 74 3.78 -3.81 -7.48
C VAL A 74 3.23 -4.19 -8.86
N ARG A 75 3.73 -3.58 -9.94
CA ARG A 75 3.24 -3.76 -11.32
C ARG A 75 1.71 -3.64 -11.42
N PRO A 76 1.15 -2.49 -11.02
CA PRO A 76 -0.30 -2.34 -10.90
C PRO A 76 -0.99 -2.48 -12.26
N TYR A 77 -2.03 -3.33 -12.32
CA TYR A 77 -3.00 -3.34 -13.42
C TYR A 77 -4.20 -2.48 -13.07
N ILE A 78 -4.77 -2.69 -11.87
CA ILE A 78 -5.87 -1.88 -11.32
C ILE A 78 -5.48 -1.48 -9.89
N VAL A 79 -5.49 -0.17 -9.62
CA VAL A 79 -5.38 0.38 -8.26
C VAL A 79 -6.76 0.86 -7.84
N ARG A 80 -7.26 0.37 -6.70
CA ARG A 80 -8.57 0.80 -6.22
C ARG A 80 -8.49 2.17 -5.56
N PRO A 81 -9.59 2.95 -5.55
CA PRO A 81 -9.61 4.24 -4.89
C PRO A 81 -9.22 4.09 -3.42
N VAL A 82 -8.28 4.91 -2.95
CA VAL A 82 -7.81 4.81 -1.57
C VAL A 82 -8.94 5.10 -0.58
N THR A 83 -8.88 4.44 0.57
CA THR A 83 -9.71 4.71 1.74
C THR A 83 -8.86 5.35 2.82
N ILE A 84 -9.26 6.54 3.28
CA ILE A 84 -8.56 7.23 4.35
C ILE A 84 -9.13 6.78 5.69
N SER A 85 -8.30 6.19 6.53
CA SER A 85 -8.65 5.70 7.86
C SER A 85 -7.98 6.54 8.94
N ARG A 86 -8.72 6.78 10.02
CA ARG A 86 -8.28 7.50 11.22
C ARG A 86 -8.48 6.63 12.45
N TYR A 87 -7.43 6.55 13.26
CA TYR A 87 -7.42 5.84 14.53
C TYR A 87 -7.06 6.84 15.63
N GLU A 88 -7.97 7.01 16.58
CA GLU A 88 -7.81 7.83 17.78
C GLU A 88 -7.53 6.93 18.99
N ILE A 89 -7.34 7.51 20.18
CA ILE A 89 -7.07 6.76 21.41
C ILE A 89 -8.13 5.67 21.63
N GLY A 90 -7.69 4.42 21.81
CA GLY A 90 -8.55 3.25 21.99
C GLY A 90 -9.04 2.59 20.70
N MET A 91 -8.77 3.17 19.53
CA MET A 91 -9.11 2.59 18.22
C MET A 91 -8.05 1.59 17.76
N SER A 92 -8.49 0.54 17.06
CA SER A 92 -7.66 -0.54 16.55
C SER A 92 -8.35 -1.28 15.41
N TYR A 93 -7.64 -2.20 14.76
CA TYR A 93 -8.25 -3.15 13.85
C TYR A 93 -7.60 -4.52 14.05
N GLY A 94 -8.31 -5.44 14.70
CA GLY A 94 -7.76 -6.74 15.08
C GLY A 94 -7.38 -7.63 13.89
N THR A 95 -6.72 -8.75 14.19
CA THR A 95 -6.16 -9.68 13.18
C THR A 95 -7.21 -10.11 12.18
N HIS A 96 -6.91 -9.89 10.91
CA HIS A 96 -7.74 -10.30 9.79
C HIS A 96 -6.91 -10.54 8.53
N VAL A 97 -7.56 -11.14 7.54
CA VAL A 97 -7.10 -11.17 6.15
C VAL A 97 -8.12 -10.42 5.30
N ASP A 98 -7.62 -9.79 4.24
CA ASP A 98 -8.44 -9.09 3.27
C ASP A 98 -9.24 -10.06 2.40
N ASN A 99 -10.40 -9.63 1.89
CA ASN A 99 -11.18 -10.42 0.95
C ASN A 99 -10.37 -10.64 -0.33
N ALA A 100 -10.24 -11.88 -0.80
CA ALA A 100 -9.50 -12.22 -2.02
C ALA A 100 -10.08 -11.59 -3.29
N LEU A 101 -11.39 -11.35 -3.31
CA LEU A 101 -12.13 -10.74 -4.41
C LEU A 101 -12.93 -9.55 -3.86
N MET A 102 -12.76 -8.39 -4.47
CA MET A 102 -13.31 -7.12 -4.00
C MET A 102 -13.94 -6.32 -5.13
N TYR A 103 -14.89 -5.45 -4.77
CA TYR A 103 -15.55 -4.47 -5.64
C TYR A 103 -16.44 -5.07 -6.75
N ASP A 104 -17.13 -4.17 -7.47
CA ASP A 104 -17.89 -4.45 -8.68
C ASP A 104 -17.42 -3.45 -9.78
N PRO A 105 -16.92 -3.90 -10.94
CA PRO A 105 -16.64 -5.30 -11.31
C PRO A 105 -15.59 -5.92 -10.39
N LEU A 106 -15.67 -7.25 -10.24
CA LEU A 106 -14.86 -8.02 -9.32
C LEU A 106 -13.37 -7.93 -9.66
N MET A 107 -12.54 -7.70 -8.64
CA MET A 107 -11.08 -7.61 -8.78
C MET A 107 -10.39 -8.46 -7.72
N ARG A 108 -9.32 -9.13 -8.12
CA ARG A 108 -8.42 -9.86 -7.24
C ARG A 108 -7.57 -8.89 -6.42
N SER A 109 -7.53 -9.07 -5.11
CA SER A 109 -6.68 -8.28 -4.20
C SER A 109 -5.29 -8.93 -4.08
N ASP A 110 -4.38 -8.65 -5.01
CA ASP A 110 -3.03 -9.23 -4.97
C ASP A 110 -2.14 -8.59 -3.91
N VAL A 111 -2.24 -7.26 -3.79
CA VAL A 111 -1.38 -6.44 -2.94
C VAL A 111 -2.25 -5.47 -2.15
N SER A 112 -2.04 -5.46 -0.84
CA SER A 112 -2.52 -4.42 0.06
C SER A 112 -1.44 -3.36 0.23
N MET A 113 -1.84 -2.10 0.30
CA MET A 113 -0.95 -0.98 0.55
C MET A 113 -1.47 -0.13 1.70
N THR A 114 -0.58 0.22 2.62
CA THR A 114 -0.81 1.25 3.63
C THR A 114 0.19 2.39 3.41
N LEU A 115 -0.31 3.58 3.07
CA LEU A 115 0.44 4.83 3.03
C LEU A 115 0.22 5.56 4.36
N PHE A 116 1.32 5.80 5.09
CA PHE A 116 1.30 6.47 6.39
C PHE A 116 1.17 7.98 6.19
N LEU A 117 0.21 8.61 6.88
CA LEU A 117 -0.03 10.05 6.77
C LEU A 117 0.32 10.81 8.05
N SER A 118 0.23 10.16 9.22
CA SER A 118 0.73 10.73 10.48
C SER A 118 2.23 10.48 10.66
N ASN A 119 2.94 11.47 11.20
CA ASN A 119 4.33 11.28 11.62
C ASN A 119 4.37 10.23 12.77
N PRO A 120 5.24 9.21 12.70
CA PRO A 120 5.30 8.15 13.71
C PRO A 120 5.58 8.64 15.13
N THR A 121 6.15 9.84 15.31
CA THR A 121 6.42 10.42 16.63
C THR A 121 5.25 11.21 17.23
N THR A 122 4.12 11.36 16.51
CA THR A 122 2.95 12.13 16.98
C THR A 122 1.82 11.25 17.52
N TYR A 123 2.02 9.93 17.57
CA TYR A 123 1.07 8.98 18.15
C TYR A 123 1.82 7.80 18.75
N GLU A 124 1.24 7.15 19.77
CA GLU A 124 1.76 5.92 20.38
C GLU A 124 0.84 4.74 20.07
N GLY A 125 1.41 3.55 19.92
CA GLY A 125 0.71 2.39 19.34
C GLY A 125 0.39 2.59 17.85
N GLY A 126 -0.65 1.92 17.36
CA GLY A 126 -1.11 2.06 15.96
C GLY A 126 -0.17 1.44 14.92
N GLU A 127 0.77 0.60 15.32
CA GLU A 127 1.62 -0.16 14.42
C GLU A 127 0.76 -1.07 13.53
N LEU A 128 1.11 -1.14 12.24
CA LEU A 128 0.62 -2.21 11.38
C LEU A 128 1.44 -3.46 11.69
N ILE A 129 0.84 -4.46 12.29
CA ILE A 129 1.47 -5.76 12.52
C ILE A 129 1.16 -6.65 11.34
N ILE A 130 2.20 -7.25 10.78
CA ILE A 130 2.10 -8.30 9.76
C ILE A 130 2.59 -9.61 10.37
N GLU A 131 1.75 -10.63 10.32
CA GLU A 131 2.05 -11.96 10.85
C GLU A 131 2.68 -12.84 9.76
N SER A 132 3.70 -13.61 10.14
CA SER A 132 4.36 -14.59 9.29
C SER A 132 4.59 -15.89 10.06
N THR A 133 5.00 -16.94 9.35
CA THR A 133 5.38 -18.22 9.98
C THR A 133 6.60 -18.11 10.90
N GLN A 134 7.37 -17.02 10.79
CA GLN A 134 8.56 -16.76 11.61
C GLN A 134 8.27 -15.82 12.79
N GLY A 135 7.04 -15.33 12.91
CA GLY A 135 6.64 -14.36 13.93
C GLY A 135 6.02 -13.10 13.32
N GLU A 136 5.85 -12.09 14.16
CA GLU A 136 5.18 -10.84 13.83
C GLU A 136 6.20 -9.72 13.60
N VAL A 137 5.89 -8.82 12.66
CA VAL A 137 6.70 -7.63 12.39
C VAL A 137 5.80 -6.40 12.47
N ALA A 138 6.25 -5.41 13.24
CA ALA A 138 5.54 -4.15 13.43
C ALA A 138 6.06 -3.05 12.48
N PHE A 139 5.15 -2.31 11.85
CA PHE A 139 5.48 -1.23 10.93
C PHE A 139 4.82 0.09 11.34
N LYS A 140 5.67 1.13 11.45
CA LYS A 140 5.28 2.52 11.74
C LYS A 140 6.20 3.46 10.96
N LEU A 141 5.89 3.69 9.69
CA LEU A 141 6.79 4.39 8.77
C LEU A 141 6.66 5.92 8.86
N PRO A 142 7.67 6.69 8.41
CA PRO A 142 7.55 8.13 8.23
C PRO A 142 6.34 8.50 7.36
N ALA A 143 5.70 9.63 7.68
CA ALA A 143 4.60 10.15 6.89
C ALA A 143 5.01 10.36 5.42
N GLY A 144 4.12 10.02 4.49
CA GLY A 144 4.38 10.00 3.05
C GLY A 144 5.05 8.72 2.54
N SER A 145 5.43 7.78 3.43
CA SER A 145 5.96 6.47 3.06
C SER A 145 4.87 5.40 3.09
N ALA A 146 5.02 4.37 2.26
CA ALA A 146 4.07 3.27 2.17
C ALA A 146 4.73 1.92 2.47
N ILE A 147 3.91 0.96 2.89
CA ILE A 147 4.22 -0.46 2.87
C ILE A 147 3.28 -1.16 1.90
N VAL A 148 3.82 -2.08 1.10
CA VAL A 148 3.06 -2.98 0.24
C VAL A 148 3.31 -4.43 0.68
N TYR A 149 2.26 -5.23 0.72
CA TYR A 149 2.32 -6.62 1.17
C TYR A 149 1.22 -7.47 0.51
N PRO A 150 1.37 -8.81 0.43
CA PRO A 150 0.33 -9.66 -0.13
C PRO A 150 -0.96 -9.54 0.70
N SER A 151 -2.10 -9.33 0.06
CA SER A 151 -3.38 -9.17 0.78
C SER A 151 -3.81 -10.45 1.52
N SER A 152 -3.21 -11.59 1.18
CA SER A 152 -3.37 -12.88 1.87
C SER A 152 -2.70 -12.94 3.24
N THR A 153 -1.94 -11.91 3.63
CA THR A 153 -1.20 -11.91 4.90
C THR A 153 -2.11 -11.52 6.06
N LEU A 154 -2.04 -12.28 7.16
CA LEU A 154 -2.70 -11.88 8.40
C LEU A 154 -2.05 -10.60 8.93
N HIS A 155 -2.90 -9.63 9.27
CA HIS A 155 -2.43 -8.35 9.74
C HIS A 155 -3.45 -7.68 10.66
N ARG A 156 -2.96 -6.73 11.47
CA ARG A 156 -3.76 -5.91 12.37
C ARG A 156 -3.15 -4.52 12.54
N VAL A 157 -3.96 -3.58 13.02
CA VAL A 157 -3.49 -2.28 13.51
C VAL A 157 -3.63 -2.30 15.02
N GLU A 158 -2.50 -2.17 15.72
CA GLU A 158 -2.47 -2.10 17.18
C GLU A 158 -3.27 -0.90 17.70
N THR A 159 -3.68 -0.98 18.97
CA THR A 159 -4.43 0.10 19.60
C THR A 159 -3.59 1.37 19.66
N VAL A 160 -4.14 2.47 19.15
CA VAL A 160 -3.56 3.80 19.37
C VAL A 160 -3.78 4.19 20.83
N THR A 161 -2.72 4.51 21.56
CA THR A 161 -2.78 4.85 22.99
C THR A 161 -2.58 6.34 23.23
N GLN A 162 -1.95 7.07 22.30
CA GLN A 162 -1.83 8.53 22.31
C GLN A 162 -1.88 9.08 20.88
N GLY A 163 -2.37 10.32 20.73
CA GLY A 163 -2.38 11.00 19.44
C GLY A 163 -3.38 10.43 18.43
N VAL A 164 -3.13 10.66 17.14
CA VAL A 164 -4.01 10.25 16.04
C VAL A 164 -3.19 9.69 14.88
N ARG A 165 -3.56 8.49 14.42
CA ARG A 165 -2.98 7.83 13.24
C ARG A 165 -3.90 7.97 12.04
N LEU A 166 -3.41 8.64 11.01
CA LEU A 166 -4.01 8.70 9.68
C LEU A 166 -3.25 7.79 8.72
N ALA A 167 -3.99 7.06 7.90
CA ALA A 167 -3.43 6.22 6.84
C ALA A 167 -4.37 6.17 5.62
N ALA A 168 -3.78 6.13 4.42
CA ALA A 168 -4.49 5.77 3.20
C ALA A 168 -4.25 4.30 2.89
N VAL A 169 -5.33 3.52 2.75
CA VAL A 169 -5.28 2.08 2.48
C VAL A 169 -5.90 1.80 1.13
N THR A 170 -5.29 0.91 0.34
CA THR A 170 -5.86 0.44 -0.92
C THR A 170 -5.43 -0.98 -1.26
N TRP A 171 -6.13 -1.56 -2.23
CA TRP A 171 -5.86 -2.87 -2.80
C TRP A 171 -5.56 -2.72 -4.28
N ILE A 172 -4.62 -3.53 -4.75
CA ILE A 172 -4.13 -3.51 -6.12
C ILE A 172 -4.25 -4.91 -6.70
N GLN A 173 -4.82 -5.00 -7.91
CA GLN A 173 -4.59 -6.14 -8.79
C GLN A 173 -3.30 -5.89 -9.55
N SER A 174 -2.34 -6.80 -9.40
CA SER A 174 -1.08 -6.73 -10.13
C SER A 174 -1.25 -7.39 -11.49
N LEU A 175 -0.48 -6.91 -12.47
CA LEU A 175 -0.25 -7.62 -13.73
C LEU A 175 0.29 -9.02 -13.48
N VAL A 176 1.05 -9.24 -12.40
CA VAL A 176 1.63 -10.54 -12.06
C VAL A 176 1.02 -11.02 -10.75
N ARG A 177 0.16 -12.05 -10.81
CA ARG A 177 -0.61 -12.57 -9.67
C ARG A 177 0.27 -13.08 -8.52
N ASP A 178 1.28 -13.87 -8.85
CA ASP A 178 2.09 -14.59 -7.87
C ASP A 178 3.14 -13.66 -7.22
N PRO A 179 3.21 -13.59 -5.86
CA PRO A 179 4.13 -12.70 -5.17
C PRO A 179 5.60 -13.10 -5.33
N GLN A 180 5.93 -14.38 -5.50
CA GLN A 180 7.30 -14.84 -5.75
C GLN A 180 7.75 -14.48 -7.17
N GLN A 181 6.87 -14.60 -8.16
CA GLN A 181 7.14 -14.15 -9.53
C GLN A 181 7.37 -12.63 -9.60
N ARG A 182 6.58 -11.84 -8.86
CA ARG A 182 6.82 -10.39 -8.73
C ARG A 182 8.19 -10.08 -8.15
N GLU A 183 8.60 -10.81 -7.12
CA GLU A 183 9.90 -10.66 -6.45
C GLU A 183 11.05 -10.98 -7.40
N ILE A 184 10.98 -12.10 -8.13
CA ILE A 184 11.99 -12.45 -9.15
C ILE A 184 12.11 -11.35 -10.22
N LEU A 185 10.97 -10.82 -10.71
CA LEU A 185 10.99 -9.74 -11.69
C LEU A 185 11.57 -8.44 -11.11
N PHE A 186 11.33 -8.17 -9.83
CA PHE A 186 11.88 -7.01 -9.12
C PHE A 186 13.40 -7.12 -8.95
N ASP A 187 13.90 -8.29 -8.59
CA ASP A 187 15.35 -8.55 -8.46
C ASP A 187 16.06 -8.40 -9.81
N LEU A 188 15.47 -8.97 -10.88
CA LEU A 188 16.00 -8.83 -12.24
C LEU A 188 15.97 -7.38 -12.74
N ASP A 189 14.94 -6.61 -12.39
CA ASP A 189 14.86 -5.18 -12.71
C ASP A 189 15.93 -4.36 -11.98
N THR A 190 16.17 -4.67 -10.71
CA THR A 190 17.23 -4.04 -9.91
C THR A 190 18.60 -4.36 -10.51
N ALA A 191 18.88 -5.65 -10.75
CA ALA A 191 20.14 -6.11 -11.30
C ALA A 191 20.45 -5.51 -12.68
N ARG A 192 19.46 -5.44 -13.58
CA ARG A 192 19.68 -4.85 -14.92
C ARG A 192 19.90 -3.33 -14.85
N GLN A 193 19.23 -2.61 -13.95
CA GLN A 193 19.44 -1.17 -13.79
C GLN A 193 20.84 -0.88 -13.26
N THR A 194 21.27 -1.58 -12.21
CA THR A 194 22.63 -1.46 -11.67
C THR A 194 23.70 -1.81 -12.71
N LEU A 195 23.48 -2.87 -13.50
CA LEU A 195 24.41 -3.24 -14.58
C LEU A 195 24.49 -2.16 -15.66
N PHE A 196 23.35 -1.56 -16.04
CA PHE A 196 23.30 -0.50 -17.03
C PHE A 196 23.97 0.79 -16.53
N GLU A 197 23.77 1.16 -15.26
CA GLU A 197 24.44 2.31 -14.66
C GLU A 197 25.96 2.13 -14.62
N ALA A 198 26.42 0.91 -14.32
CA ALA A 198 27.85 0.61 -14.21
C ALA A 198 28.57 0.49 -15.57
N SER A 199 27.91 -0.03 -16.61
CA SER A 199 28.58 -0.43 -17.86
C SER A 199 27.83 -0.07 -19.13
N GLY A 200 26.68 0.59 -19.04
CA GLY A 200 25.82 0.92 -20.16
C GLY A 200 25.22 -0.31 -20.84
N LYS A 201 24.93 -0.16 -22.14
CA LYS A 201 24.36 -1.24 -22.96
C LYS A 201 25.44 -2.25 -23.34
N THR A 202 25.32 -3.47 -22.83
CA THR A 202 26.23 -4.59 -23.10
C THR A 202 25.45 -5.85 -23.53
N PRO A 203 26.10 -6.86 -24.13
CA PRO A 203 25.45 -8.14 -24.42
C PRO A 203 24.86 -8.83 -23.18
N VAL A 204 25.51 -8.69 -22.01
CA VAL A 204 25.01 -9.25 -20.74
C VAL A 204 23.74 -8.52 -20.30
N PHE A 205 23.72 -7.20 -20.35
CA PHE A 205 22.53 -6.40 -20.08
C PHE A 205 21.37 -6.77 -21.03
N ASP A 206 21.67 -6.95 -22.31
CA ASP A 206 20.66 -7.32 -23.31
C ASP A 206 20.08 -8.73 -23.05
N LEU A 207 20.90 -9.69 -22.61
CA LEU A 207 20.42 -11.03 -22.24
C LEU A 207 19.52 -11.02 -20.99
N ILE A 208 19.89 -10.26 -19.95
CA ILE A 208 19.06 -10.12 -18.74
C ILE A 208 17.75 -9.42 -19.11
N SER A 209 17.82 -8.34 -19.90
CA SER A 209 16.64 -7.60 -20.36
C SER A 209 15.71 -8.47 -21.22
N LYS A 210 16.26 -9.32 -22.10
CA LYS A 210 15.49 -10.30 -22.87
C LYS A 210 14.76 -11.28 -21.94
N SER A 211 15.47 -11.84 -20.96
CA SER A 211 14.92 -12.82 -20.02
C SER A 211 13.82 -12.20 -19.16
N HIS A 212 14.07 -11.03 -18.57
CA HIS A 212 13.07 -10.26 -17.82
C HIS A 212 11.80 -10.01 -18.65
N ALA A 213 11.96 -9.48 -19.87
CA ALA A 213 10.83 -9.20 -20.74
C ALA A 213 10.02 -10.47 -21.09
N ASN A 214 10.68 -11.61 -21.28
CA ASN A 214 10.00 -12.87 -21.54
C ASN A 214 9.25 -13.41 -20.32
N LEU A 215 9.84 -13.33 -19.13
CA LEU A 215 9.16 -13.71 -17.88
C LEU A 215 7.93 -12.83 -17.66
N LEU A 216 8.05 -11.52 -17.88
CA LEU A 216 6.92 -10.60 -17.78
C LEU A 216 5.79 -10.99 -18.75
N ARG A 217 6.10 -11.32 -20.00
CA ARG A 217 5.10 -11.81 -20.97
C ARG A 217 4.45 -13.13 -20.53
N GLN A 218 5.20 -14.03 -19.89
CA GLN A 218 4.69 -15.33 -19.43
C GLN A 218 3.79 -15.21 -18.20
N TRP A 219 4.07 -14.24 -17.32
CA TRP A 219 3.43 -14.13 -16.00
C TRP A 219 2.37 -13.02 -15.92
N THR A 220 2.23 -12.21 -16.96
CA THR A 220 1.21 -11.14 -16.98
C THR A 220 -0.18 -11.69 -17.24
N GLU A 221 -1.14 -11.21 -16.46
CA GLU A 221 -2.58 -11.46 -16.58
C GLU A 221 -3.35 -10.13 -16.61
N PHE A 222 -4.44 -10.07 -17.37
CA PHE A 222 -5.36 -8.92 -17.47
C PHE A 222 -6.69 -9.26 -16.79
#